data_AF-A0A9N9XLR5-F1
#
_entry.id   AF-A0A9N9XLR5-F1
#
_cell.length_a   1.000
_cell.length_b   1.000
_cell.length_c   1.000
_cell.angle_alpha   90.00
_cell.angle_beta   90.00
_cell.angle_gamma   90.00
#
_symmetry.space_group_name_H-M   'P 1'
#
loop_
_entity.id
_entity.type
_entity.pdbx_description
1 polymer ?
#
loop_
_entity_poly.entity_id
_entity_poly.type
_entity_poly.pdbx_seq_one_letter_code
_entity_poly.pdbx_strand_id
1 'polypeptide(L)'
;MRAVYSMSVCAPFVFLALIHFGSALQCWKCHSEFDITCHDYFNVTRIEQNKRYYDNFNYGSNRPVQNQRNEPHLEHCDQSYATHFNQKTVCLKRVYRAPGSNDRPHVQRECRLVSINLKEGECPEDLASDRSRTVDFCGTCTYDGCNGATGIRTNVLAALILPVLMLLVLRK
;
A
#
# COMPACT_ATOMS: atom_id res chain seq x y z
N MET A 1 55.75 12.73 -2.52
CA MET A 1 54.84 12.58 -1.37
C MET A 1 53.51 12.05 -1.90
N ARG A 2 53.15 10.79 -1.58
CA ARG A 2 51.90 10.18 -2.03
C ARG A 2 50.84 10.41 -0.96
N ALA A 3 49.77 11.09 -1.31
CA ALA A 3 48.63 11.32 -0.45
C ALA A 3 47.84 10.01 -0.32
N VAL A 4 48.01 9.30 0.80
CA VAL A 4 47.18 8.16 1.19
C VAL A 4 46.01 8.74 2.00
N TYR A 5 44.99 9.25 1.31
CA TYR A 5 43.75 9.66 1.97
C TYR A 5 42.81 8.46 2.08
N SER A 6 42.72 7.95 3.31
CA SER A 6 41.47 7.60 4.00
C SER A 6 40.46 6.73 3.24
N MET A 7 40.74 5.42 3.16
CA MET A 7 39.73 4.39 2.84
C MET A 7 38.95 3.88 4.07
N SER A 8 39.07 4.52 5.24
CA SER A 8 38.56 3.99 6.52
C SER A 8 37.26 4.62 7.03
N VAL A 9 36.65 5.56 6.28
CA VAL A 9 35.42 6.25 6.75
C VAL A 9 34.15 5.74 6.06
N CYS A 10 34.26 5.02 4.93
CA CYS A 10 33.08 4.50 4.22
C CYS A 10 32.51 3.21 4.83
N ALA A 11 33.30 2.43 5.56
CA ALA A 11 32.89 1.15 6.12
C ALA A 11 31.66 1.23 7.08
N PRO A 12 31.57 2.17 8.05
CA PRO A 12 30.43 2.21 8.97
C PRO A 12 29.12 2.69 8.31
N PHE A 13 29.18 3.54 7.27
CA PHE A 13 27.99 3.99 6.55
C PHE A 13 27.37 2.89 5.69
N VAL A 14 28.19 2.00 5.12
CA VAL A 14 27.70 0.83 4.38
C VAL A 14 27.02 -0.18 5.32
N PHE A 15 27.51 -0.34 6.55
CA PHE A 15 26.90 -1.24 7.53
C PHE A 15 25.53 -0.76 8.04
N LEU A 16 25.33 0.56 8.23
CA LEU A 16 24.02 1.11 8.63
C LEU A 16 22.96 1.00 7.53
N ALA A 17 23.35 0.97 6.26
CA ALA A 17 22.44 0.78 5.14
C ALA A 17 21.88 -0.66 5.03
N LEU A 18 22.43 -1.62 5.79
CA LEU A 18 22.04 -3.04 5.73
C LEU A 18 21.09 -3.45 6.85
N ILE A 19 20.76 -2.55 7.79
CA ILE A 19 19.78 -2.84 8.84
C ILE A 19 18.37 -2.65 8.27
N HIS A 20 17.93 -3.60 7.46
CA HIS A 20 16.50 -3.75 7.16
C HIS A 20 15.84 -4.36 8.41
N PHE A 21 15.28 -3.53 9.28
CA PHE A 21 14.29 -4.00 10.23
C PHE A 21 13.13 -4.58 9.42
N GLY A 22 12.80 -5.86 9.66
CA GLY A 22 11.65 -6.51 9.04
C GLY A 22 10.36 -5.95 9.64
N SER A 23 9.87 -4.84 9.10
CA SER A 23 8.51 -4.38 9.35
C SER A 23 7.55 -5.32 8.63
N ALA A 24 6.45 -5.65 9.29
CA ALA A 24 5.37 -6.34 8.62
C ALA A 24 4.72 -5.41 7.60
N LEU A 25 4.34 -5.98 6.46
CA LEU A 25 3.66 -5.28 5.37
C LEU A 25 2.44 -4.53 5.92
N GLN A 26 2.30 -3.26 5.57
CA GLN A 26 1.14 -2.45 5.91
C GLN A 26 0.28 -2.23 4.67
N CYS A 27 -1.01 -2.54 4.73
CA CYS A 27 -1.93 -2.35 3.61
C CYS A 27 -3.10 -1.46 4.01
N TRP A 28 -3.64 -0.72 3.04
CA TRP A 28 -4.92 -0.06 3.26
C TRP A 28 -6.01 -1.11 3.36
N LYS A 29 -6.87 -0.98 4.38
CA LYS A 29 -8.06 -1.78 4.54
C LYS A 29 -9.30 -0.90 4.53
N CYS A 30 -10.22 -1.25 3.65
CA CYS A 30 -11.57 -0.69 3.65
C CYS A 30 -12.48 -1.42 2.67
N HIS A 31 -13.78 -1.16 2.82
CA HIS A 31 -14.80 -1.67 1.92
C HIS A 31 -15.86 -0.61 1.64
N SER A 32 -16.04 -0.26 0.37
CA SER A 32 -16.98 0.78 -0.06
C SER A 32 -18.47 0.48 0.21
N GLU A 33 -18.83 -0.79 0.43
CA GLU A 33 -20.19 -1.16 0.85
C GLU A 33 -20.50 -0.72 2.28
N PHE A 34 -19.48 -0.61 3.16
CA PHE A 34 -19.65 -0.22 4.56
C PHE A 34 -19.24 1.22 4.83
N ASP A 35 -18.26 1.74 4.08
CA ASP A 35 -17.80 3.12 4.20
C ASP A 35 -17.60 3.75 2.83
N ILE A 36 -18.43 4.75 2.52
CA ILE A 36 -18.37 5.50 1.27
C ILE A 36 -17.02 6.16 1.02
N THR A 37 -16.24 6.47 2.05
CA THR A 37 -14.91 7.08 1.88
C THR A 37 -13.88 6.13 1.26
N CYS A 38 -14.16 4.82 1.22
CA CYS A 38 -13.36 3.81 0.52
C CYS A 38 -13.60 3.84 -1.00
N HIS A 39 -13.28 4.94 -1.68
CA HIS A 39 -13.36 5.03 -3.13
C HIS A 39 -12.02 4.72 -3.82
N ASP A 40 -12.01 4.64 -5.14
CA ASP A 40 -10.82 4.28 -5.93
C ASP A 40 -9.68 5.29 -5.75
N TYR A 41 -10.06 6.56 -5.61
CA TYR A 41 -9.25 7.66 -5.11
C TYR A 41 -9.78 8.10 -3.76
N PHE A 42 -8.94 8.09 -2.73
CA PHE A 42 -9.27 8.66 -1.44
C PHE A 42 -8.17 9.61 -0.97
N ASN A 43 -8.58 10.66 -0.27
CA ASN A 43 -7.67 11.68 0.23
C ASN A 43 -7.07 11.19 1.56
N VAL A 44 -5.88 10.57 1.47
CA VAL A 44 -5.10 10.06 2.60
C VAL A 44 -4.94 11.13 3.69
N THR A 45 -4.58 12.35 3.30
CA THR A 45 -4.39 13.47 4.23
C THR A 45 -5.66 13.78 5.01
N ARG A 46 -6.82 13.77 4.36
CA ARG A 46 -8.11 14.00 5.03
C ARG A 46 -8.46 12.87 5.99
N ILE A 47 -8.20 11.63 5.62
CA ILE A 47 -8.43 10.46 6.47
C ILE A 47 -7.56 10.52 7.73
N GLU A 48 -6.28 10.84 7.59
CA GLU A 48 -5.36 11.00 8.72
C GLU A 48 -5.77 12.15 9.65
N GLN A 49 -6.20 13.28 9.08
CA GLN A 49 -6.72 14.41 9.86
C GLN A 49 -7.97 14.02 10.65
N ASN A 50 -8.93 13.34 10.00
CA ASN A 50 -10.14 12.85 10.65
C ASN A 50 -9.80 11.87 11.79
N LYS A 51 -8.87 10.94 11.56
CA LYS A 51 -8.41 10.00 12.59
C LYS A 51 -7.89 10.74 13.82
N ARG A 52 -6.99 11.72 13.64
CA ARG A 52 -6.47 12.53 14.75
C ARG A 52 -7.59 13.26 15.49
N TYR A 53 -8.57 13.80 14.77
CA TYR A 53 -9.71 14.48 15.37
C TYR A 53 -10.55 13.54 16.25
N TYR A 54 -10.88 12.33 15.75
CA TYR A 54 -11.65 11.34 16.50
C TYR A 54 -10.87 10.71 17.66
N ASP A 55 -9.58 10.44 17.48
CA ASP A 55 -8.72 9.90 18.54
C ASP A 55 -8.61 10.92 19.70
N ASN A 56 -8.49 12.23 19.39
CA ASN A 56 -8.49 13.29 20.41
C ASN A 56 -9.82 13.39 21.17
N PHE A 57 -10.95 13.20 20.50
CA PHE A 57 -12.26 13.26 21.14
C PHE A 57 -12.50 12.09 22.10
N ASN A 58 -11.97 10.90 21.76
CA ASN A 58 -12.13 9.70 22.58
C ASN A 58 -11.16 9.64 23.78
N TYR A 59 -10.08 10.43 23.81
CA TYR A 59 -9.11 10.42 24.90
C TYR A 59 -9.71 10.79 26.28
N GLY A 60 -10.85 11.50 26.30
CA GLY A 60 -11.56 11.88 27.54
C GLY A 60 -12.75 10.97 27.92
N SER A 61 -13.11 10.01 27.07
CA SER A 61 -14.23 9.09 27.31
C SER A 61 -13.68 7.68 27.40
N ASN A 62 -13.77 7.03 28.57
CA ASN A 62 -13.45 5.62 28.80
C ASN A 62 -14.38 4.66 28.03
N ARG A 63 -14.62 4.92 26.74
CA ARG A 63 -15.41 4.09 25.85
C ARG A 63 -14.43 3.18 25.09
N PRO A 64 -14.62 1.85 25.15
CA PRO A 64 -13.82 0.96 24.33
C PRO A 64 -14.07 1.32 22.86
N VAL A 65 -13.03 1.82 22.19
CA VAL A 65 -13.05 2.07 20.75
C VAL A 65 -13.40 0.74 20.09
N GLN A 66 -14.56 0.66 19.42
CA GLN A 66 -14.99 -0.56 18.78
C GLN A 66 -13.95 -1.03 17.76
N ASN A 67 -13.62 -2.32 17.81
CA ASN A 67 -12.60 -3.00 17.01
C ASN A 67 -12.91 -3.11 15.49
N GLN A 68 -13.92 -2.39 14.99
CA GLN A 68 -14.29 -2.40 13.57
C GLN A 68 -14.21 -0.99 13.00
N ARG A 69 -13.00 -0.58 12.63
CA ARG A 69 -12.76 0.61 11.82
C ARG A 69 -13.15 0.28 10.38
N ASN A 70 -14.28 0.82 9.93
CA ASN A 70 -14.74 0.67 8.55
C ASN A 70 -14.12 1.74 7.63
N GLU A 71 -13.59 2.82 8.23
CA GLU A 71 -12.89 3.86 7.50
C GLU A 71 -11.61 3.33 6.87
N PRO A 72 -11.16 3.87 5.72
CA PRO A 72 -9.84 3.58 5.17
C PRO A 72 -8.74 3.83 6.19
N HIS A 73 -7.97 2.80 6.49
CA HIS A 73 -6.81 2.89 7.38
C HIS A 73 -5.71 1.93 6.94
N LEU A 74 -4.47 2.26 7.27
CA LEU A 74 -3.36 1.31 7.19
C LEU A 74 -3.46 0.34 8.36
N GLU A 75 -3.46 -0.96 8.05
CA GLU A 75 -3.30 -2.03 9.03
C GLU A 75 -2.01 -2.81 8.74
N HIS A 76 -1.39 -3.36 9.79
CA HIS A 76 -0.29 -4.30 9.63
C HIS A 76 -0.85 -5.67 9.28
N CYS A 77 -0.25 -6.33 8.29
CA CYS A 77 -0.67 -7.66 7.87
C CYS A 77 -0.10 -8.79 8.76
N ASP A 78 0.14 -8.51 10.04
CA ASP A 78 0.70 -9.43 11.05
C ASP A 78 -0.18 -10.66 11.28
N GLN A 79 -1.49 -10.49 11.11
CA GLN A 79 -2.48 -11.55 11.35
C GLN A 79 -2.50 -12.62 10.26
N SER A 80 -1.80 -12.40 9.15
CA SER A 80 -1.61 -13.39 8.11
C SER A 80 -0.43 -14.29 8.48
N TYR A 81 -0.66 -15.24 9.38
CA TYR A 81 0.29 -16.31 9.69
C TYR A 81 0.65 -17.05 8.39
N ALA A 82 1.74 -16.63 7.73
CA ALA A 82 2.33 -17.30 6.58
C ALA A 82 3.03 -18.62 6.98
N THR A 83 2.52 -19.31 8.00
CA THR A 83 3.00 -20.63 8.46
C THR A 83 2.56 -21.75 7.52
N HIS A 84 1.70 -21.47 6.55
CA HIS A 84 1.36 -22.43 5.49
C HIS A 84 2.40 -22.36 4.36
N PHE A 85 3.03 -23.50 4.08
CA PHE A 85 3.99 -23.65 2.99
C PHE A 85 3.41 -23.11 1.67
N ASN A 86 4.19 -22.29 0.94
CA ASN A 86 3.87 -21.71 -0.37
C ASN A 86 2.85 -20.56 -0.41
N GLN A 87 2.66 -19.82 0.68
CA GLN A 87 1.87 -18.59 0.70
C GLN A 87 2.71 -17.36 1.02
N LYS A 88 2.25 -16.19 0.56
CA LYS A 88 2.80 -14.89 0.92
C LYS A 88 1.67 -13.90 1.18
N THR A 89 1.94 -12.93 2.03
CA THR A 89 1.02 -11.84 2.34
C THR A 89 1.20 -10.70 1.33
N VAL A 90 0.11 -10.18 0.80
CA VAL A 90 0.09 -9.08 -0.18
C VAL A 90 -0.98 -8.06 0.18
N CYS A 91 -0.83 -6.83 -0.30
CA CYS A 91 -1.93 -5.89 -0.35
C CYS A 91 -2.76 -6.15 -1.60
N LEU A 92 -4.07 -6.31 -1.43
CA LEU A 92 -5.02 -6.45 -2.53
C LEU A 92 -5.79 -5.13 -2.71
N LYS A 93 -6.05 -4.77 -3.97
CA LYS A 93 -7.10 -3.83 -4.35
C LYS A 93 -8.01 -4.50 -5.38
N ARG A 94 -9.32 -4.47 -5.13
CA ARG A 94 -10.36 -4.95 -6.04
C ARG A 94 -11.42 -3.88 -6.25
N VAL A 95 -11.86 -3.73 -7.49
CA VAL A 95 -13.04 -2.96 -7.89
C VAL A 95 -13.98 -3.91 -8.63
N TYR A 96 -15.21 -4.04 -8.17
CA TYR A 96 -16.18 -4.97 -8.74
C TYR A 96 -17.61 -4.43 -8.68
N ARG A 97 -18.51 -4.96 -9.51
CA ARG A 97 -19.95 -4.70 -9.47
C ARG A 97 -20.70 -5.95 -9.04
N ALA A 98 -21.59 -5.81 -8.07
CA ALA A 98 -22.44 -6.89 -7.60
C ALA A 98 -23.76 -6.94 -8.41
N PRO A 99 -24.37 -8.12 -8.62
CA PRO A 99 -25.65 -8.24 -9.30
C PRO A 99 -26.72 -7.49 -8.50
N GLY A 100 -27.52 -6.65 -9.18
CA GLY A 100 -28.53 -5.83 -8.53
C GLY A 100 -28.01 -4.54 -7.88
N SER A 101 -26.71 -4.20 -8.00
CA SER A 101 -26.15 -2.96 -7.43
C SER A 101 -26.41 -1.69 -8.28
N ASN A 102 -27.28 -1.74 -9.28
CA ASN A 102 -27.49 -0.67 -10.27
C ASN A 102 -26.18 -0.21 -10.92
N ASP A 103 -25.31 -1.17 -11.24
CA ASP A 103 -24.01 -0.95 -11.89
C ASP A 103 -23.03 -0.08 -11.07
N ARG A 104 -23.27 0.06 -9.76
CA ARG A 104 -22.37 0.80 -8.87
C ARG A 104 -21.10 -0.02 -8.59
N PRO A 105 -19.90 0.58 -8.76
CA PRO A 105 -18.65 -0.08 -8.44
C PRO A 105 -18.41 -0.08 -6.93
N HIS A 106 -17.98 -1.23 -6.43
CA HIS A 106 -17.53 -1.43 -5.06
C HIS A 106 -16.01 -1.59 -5.05
N VAL A 107 -15.35 -0.87 -4.16
CA VAL A 107 -13.91 -0.97 -3.90
C VAL A 107 -13.68 -1.73 -2.60
N GLN A 108 -12.77 -2.68 -2.65
CA GLN A 108 -12.30 -3.48 -1.53
C GLN A 108 -10.77 -3.44 -1.48
N ARG A 109 -10.24 -3.20 -0.29
CA ARG A 109 -8.80 -3.21 0.00
C ARG A 109 -8.55 -3.98 1.28
N GLU A 110 -7.55 -4.84 1.26
CA GLU A 110 -7.23 -5.71 2.40
C GLU A 110 -5.80 -6.26 2.31
N CYS A 111 -5.27 -6.68 3.47
CA CYS A 111 -4.20 -7.68 3.53
C CYS A 111 -4.76 -9.04 3.10
N ARG A 112 -4.02 -9.78 2.27
CA ARG A 112 -4.45 -11.10 1.80
C ARG A 112 -3.30 -12.10 1.72
N LEU A 113 -3.57 -13.34 2.11
CA LEU A 113 -2.69 -14.48 1.83
C LEU A 113 -2.97 -15.02 0.42
N VAL A 114 -1.92 -15.12 -0.38
CA VAL A 114 -1.99 -15.63 -1.75
C VAL A 114 -0.87 -16.66 -1.99
N SER A 115 -0.95 -17.41 -3.08
CA SER A 115 0.14 -18.27 -3.52
C SER A 115 1.45 -17.49 -3.68
N ILE A 116 2.56 -18.06 -3.24
CA ILE A 116 3.89 -17.46 -3.40
C ILE A 116 4.23 -17.16 -4.88
N ASN A 117 3.67 -17.97 -5.79
CA ASN A 117 3.87 -17.88 -7.23
C ASN A 117 3.01 -16.80 -7.90
N LEU A 118 2.02 -16.22 -7.22
CA LEU A 118 1.21 -15.12 -7.77
C LEU A 118 2.12 -13.92 -8.02
N LYS A 119 2.14 -13.38 -9.24
CA LYS A 119 2.99 -12.21 -9.54
C LYS A 119 2.33 -10.93 -9.06
N GLU A 120 3.16 -9.93 -8.78
CA GLU A 120 2.66 -8.59 -8.47
C GLU A 120 1.82 -8.04 -9.63
N GLY A 121 0.71 -7.38 -9.30
CA GLY A 121 -0.30 -6.92 -10.25
C GLY A 121 -1.33 -7.97 -10.64
N GLU A 122 -1.12 -9.26 -10.39
CA GLU A 122 -2.09 -10.30 -10.71
C GLU A 122 -3.24 -10.35 -9.69
N CYS A 123 -4.39 -10.81 -10.15
CA CYS A 123 -5.56 -11.08 -9.31
C CYS A 123 -5.52 -12.52 -8.79
N PRO A 124 -5.80 -12.76 -7.49
CA PRO A 124 -5.95 -14.12 -6.96
C PRO A 124 -7.01 -14.93 -7.71
N GLU A 125 -6.75 -16.22 -7.94
CA GLU A 125 -7.58 -17.09 -8.78
C GLU A 125 -9.03 -17.19 -8.30
N ASP A 126 -9.25 -17.24 -6.98
CA ASP A 126 -10.59 -17.32 -6.40
C ASP A 126 -11.41 -16.04 -6.64
N LEU A 127 -10.75 -14.89 -6.81
CA LEU A 127 -11.39 -13.63 -7.17
C LEU A 127 -11.52 -13.46 -8.69
N ALA A 128 -10.56 -13.96 -9.46
CA ALA A 128 -10.57 -13.91 -10.92
C ALA A 128 -11.65 -14.85 -11.52
N SER A 129 -11.94 -15.96 -10.84
CA SER A 129 -12.96 -16.94 -11.23
C SER A 129 -14.36 -16.65 -10.68
N ASP A 130 -14.52 -15.58 -9.87
CA ASP A 130 -15.80 -15.19 -9.29
C ASP A 130 -16.78 -14.72 -10.38
N ARG A 131 -17.72 -15.60 -10.74
CA ARG A 131 -18.79 -15.29 -11.72
C ARG A 131 -19.96 -14.54 -11.10
N SER A 132 -20.01 -14.42 -9.77
CA SER A 132 -21.08 -13.70 -9.09
C SER A 132 -20.88 -12.19 -9.16
N ARG A 133 -19.66 -11.71 -9.44
CA ARG A 133 -19.33 -10.29 -9.48
C ARG A 133 -18.62 -9.96 -10.78
N THR A 134 -18.91 -8.79 -11.36
CA THR A 134 -18.14 -8.30 -12.51
C THR A 134 -16.92 -7.56 -11.97
N VAL A 135 -15.71 -8.08 -12.20
CA VAL A 135 -14.47 -7.47 -11.70
C VAL A 135 -13.95 -6.44 -12.72
N ASP A 136 -13.94 -5.17 -12.33
CA ASP A 136 -13.41 -4.06 -13.14
C ASP A 136 -11.90 -3.92 -12.99
N PHE A 137 -11.40 -4.13 -11.77
CA PHE A 137 -9.98 -4.06 -11.45
C PHE A 137 -9.66 -5.05 -10.33
N CYS A 138 -8.52 -5.71 -10.43
CA CYS A 138 -8.00 -6.53 -9.35
C CYS A 138 -6.48 -6.61 -9.51
N GLY A 139 -5.76 -6.35 -8.42
CA GLY A 139 -4.30 -6.42 -8.43
C GLY A 139 -3.74 -6.50 -7.02
N THR A 140 -2.56 -7.12 -6.94
CA THR A 140 -1.82 -7.32 -5.70
C THR A 140 -0.47 -6.61 -5.72
N CYS A 141 0.09 -6.29 -4.56
CA CYS A 141 1.40 -5.66 -4.41
C CYS A 141 2.02 -5.96 -3.05
N THR A 142 3.35 -5.82 -2.92
CA THR A 142 4.11 -6.30 -1.75
C THR A 142 4.90 -5.20 -1.03
N TYR A 143 4.48 -3.94 -1.17
CA TYR A 143 5.09 -2.80 -0.47
C TYR A 143 4.02 -1.99 0.27
N ASP A 144 4.44 -1.28 1.31
CA ASP A 144 3.51 -0.63 2.23
C ASP A 144 2.59 0.38 1.52
N GLY A 145 1.30 0.30 1.80
CA GLY A 145 0.27 1.21 1.32
C GLY A 145 0.03 1.18 -0.19
N CYS A 146 0.61 0.23 -0.92
CA CYS A 146 0.56 0.16 -2.39
C CYS A 146 -0.85 0.10 -2.97
N ASN A 147 -1.78 -0.53 -2.25
CA ASN A 147 -3.19 -0.65 -2.64
C ASN A 147 -4.02 0.63 -2.38
N GLY A 148 -3.42 1.68 -1.82
CA GLY A 148 -4.07 2.96 -1.51
C GLY A 148 -4.26 3.93 -2.67
N ALA A 149 -3.69 3.62 -3.85
CA ALA A 149 -3.64 4.50 -5.02
C ALA A 149 -2.80 5.77 -4.80
N THR A 150 -1.48 5.61 -4.70
CA THR A 150 -0.53 6.62 -5.16
C THR A 150 0.21 6.04 -6.36
N GLY A 151 -0.51 5.84 -7.46
CA GLY A 151 0.15 5.74 -8.76
C GLY A 151 0.86 7.06 -8.98
N ILE A 152 2.15 7.12 -8.65
CA ILE A 152 3.03 8.21 -9.08
C ILE A 152 2.82 8.25 -10.58
N ARG A 153 2.09 9.26 -11.05
CA ARG A 153 1.90 9.48 -12.48
C ARG A 153 3.31 9.54 -13.05
N THR A 154 3.61 8.69 -14.02
CA THR A 154 4.91 8.58 -14.71
C THR A 154 5.52 9.95 -15.09
N ASN A 155 4.68 10.98 -15.21
CA ASN A 155 5.04 12.39 -15.33
C ASN A 155 5.97 12.95 -14.22
N VAL A 156 5.94 12.43 -12.99
CA VAL A 156 6.84 12.88 -11.90
C VAL A 156 8.25 12.34 -12.09
N LEU A 157 8.40 11.09 -12.57
CA LEU A 157 9.70 10.54 -12.94
C LEU A 157 10.29 11.28 -14.15
N ALA A 158 9.46 11.61 -15.15
CA ALA A 158 9.88 12.44 -16.29
C ALA A 158 10.35 13.84 -15.85
N ALA A 159 9.68 14.45 -14.86
CA ALA A 159 10.06 15.76 -14.30
C ALA A 159 11.41 15.75 -13.55
N LEU A 160 11.85 14.59 -13.04
CA LEU A 160 13.16 14.45 -12.38
C LEU A 160 14.29 14.14 -13.37
N ILE A 161 14.01 13.45 -14.48
CA ILE A 161 15.03 13.05 -15.47
C ILE A 161 15.41 14.23 -16.39
N LEU A 162 14.46 15.11 -16.72
CA LEU A 162 14.68 16.29 -17.58
C LEU A 162 15.75 17.28 -17.06
N PRO A 163 15.76 17.71 -15.79
CA PRO A 163 16.78 18.64 -15.28
C PRO A 163 18.17 17.98 -15.19
N VAL A 164 18.25 16.67 -14.94
CA VAL A 164 19.53 15.94 -14.91
C VAL A 164 20.12 15.82 -16.32
N LEU A 165 19.30 15.53 -17.34
CA LEU A 165 19.74 15.55 -18.74
C LEU A 165 20.17 16.94 -19.20
N MET A 166 19.43 18.00 -18.85
CA MET A 166 19.81 19.39 -19.11
C MET A 166 21.18 19.73 -18.49
N LEU A 167 21.41 19.36 -17.24
CA LEU A 167 22.70 19.61 -16.56
C LEU A 167 23.86 18.83 -17.18
N LEU A 168 23.62 17.64 -17.73
CA LEU A 168 24.64 16.84 -18.42
C LEU A 168 24.95 17.38 -19.83
N VAL A 169 23.96 17.96 -20.51
CA VAL A 169 24.13 18.59 -21.83
C VAL A 169 24.79 19.97 -21.72
N LEU A 170 24.48 20.75 -20.68
CA LEU A 170 25.08 22.07 -20.41
C LEU A 170 26.50 22.00 -19.81
N ARG A 171 26.96 20.80 -19.43
CA ARG A 171 28.34 20.55 -18.92
C ARG A 171 29.31 20.05 -19.99
N LYS A 172 28.88 19.95 -21.25
CA LYS A 172 29.75 19.78 -22.42
C LYS A 172 29.97 21.13 -23.09
#